data_AF-A0A397V213-F1
#
_entry.id   AF-A0A397V213-F1
#
_cell.length_a   1.000
_cell.length_b   1.000
_cell.length_c   1.000
_cell.angle_alpha   90.00
_cell.angle_beta   90.00
_cell.angle_gamma   90.00
#
_symmetry.space_group_name_H-M   'P 1'
#
loop_
_entity.id
_entity.type
_entity.pdbx_description
1 polymer ?
#
loop_
_entity_poly.entity_id
_entity_poly.type
_entity_poly.pdbx_seq_one_letter_code
_entity_poly.pdbx_strand_id
1 'polypeptide(L)'
;MLYVNPTNSGKTYNALKCIESANSGVYCDPLRLLAHEIFNRFKSKDVPYNLVTVEERRELKGINVPLTSSTIEMINLQKQVDVAVIDELLMISDQQRGWAWAWTHAILGA
;
A
#
# COMPACT_ATOMS: atom_id res chain seq x y z
N MET A 1 3.47 -6.89 13.92
CA MET A 1 4.37 -8.01 13.57
C MET A 1 4.84 -7.79 12.13
N LEU A 2 6.15 -7.68 11.91
CA LEU A 2 6.76 -7.51 10.58
C LEU A 2 6.92 -8.89 9.92
N TYR A 3 6.30 -9.12 8.76
CA TYR A 3 6.35 -10.39 8.03
C TYR A 3 7.20 -10.25 6.75
N VAL A 4 8.48 -10.58 6.82
CA VAL A 4 9.42 -10.53 5.68
C VAL A 4 9.62 -11.93 5.11
N ASN A 5 8.91 -12.27 4.04
CA ASN A 5 9.16 -13.49 3.23
C ASN A 5 10.10 -13.18 2.02
N PRO A 6 10.55 -14.16 1.22
CA PRO A 6 11.30 -13.93 -0.03
C PRO A 6 10.41 -13.56 -1.23
N THR A 7 10.98 -12.91 -2.25
CA THR A 7 10.29 -12.56 -3.52
C THR A 7 9.88 -13.83 -4.26
N ASN A 8 8.63 -13.88 -4.76
CA ASN A 8 7.97 -15.03 -5.41
C ASN A 8 7.34 -16.12 -4.49
N SER A 9 6.78 -15.73 -3.34
CA SER A 9 6.19 -16.67 -2.35
C SER A 9 4.72 -16.41 -1.97
N GLY A 10 3.92 -15.77 -2.82
CA GLY A 10 2.48 -15.56 -2.55
C GLY A 10 2.15 -14.51 -1.47
N LYS A 11 3.12 -13.67 -1.10
CA LYS A 11 2.93 -12.56 -0.14
C LYS A 11 1.84 -11.60 -0.57
N THR A 12 1.85 -11.17 -1.83
CA THR A 12 0.86 -10.23 -2.39
C THR A 12 -0.54 -10.78 -2.17
N TYR A 13 -0.76 -12.09 -2.37
CA TYR A 13 -2.06 -12.72 -2.11
C TYR A 13 -2.45 -12.69 -0.62
N ASN A 14 -1.51 -13.04 0.28
CA ASN A 14 -1.78 -12.97 1.73
C ASN A 14 -2.01 -11.54 2.20
N ALA A 15 -1.25 -10.57 1.67
CA ALA A 15 -1.36 -9.17 2.05
C ALA A 15 -2.67 -8.56 1.54
N LEU A 16 -3.09 -8.91 0.32
CA LEU A 16 -4.41 -8.59 -0.20
C LEU A 16 -5.51 -9.20 0.67
N LYS A 17 -5.36 -10.46 1.10
CA LYS A 17 -6.32 -11.11 1.98
C LYS A 17 -6.40 -10.43 3.35
N CYS A 18 -5.25 -10.00 3.90
CA CYS A 18 -5.21 -9.23 5.15
C CYS A 18 -5.93 -7.89 5.01
N ILE A 19 -5.69 -7.14 3.93
CA ILE A 19 -6.37 -5.88 3.65
C ILE A 19 -7.86 -6.07 3.36
N GLU A 20 -8.24 -7.14 2.67
CA GLU A 20 -9.65 -7.51 2.45
C GLU A 20 -10.39 -7.80 3.76
N SER A 21 -9.70 -8.37 4.75
CA SER A 21 -10.27 -8.63 6.08
C SER A 21 -10.19 -7.46 7.05
N ALA A 22 -9.52 -6.37 6.68
CA ALA A 22 -9.31 -5.21 7.55
C ALA A 22 -10.44 -4.19 7.43
N ASN A 23 -10.78 -3.53 8.54
CA ASN A 23 -11.73 -2.42 8.52
C ASN A 23 -11.14 -1.16 7.87
N SER A 24 -9.82 -1.00 7.91
CA SER A 24 -9.11 0.08 7.23
C SER A 24 -7.69 -0.35 6.88
N GLY A 25 -7.20 0.05 5.71
CA GLY A 25 -5.88 -0.37 5.26
C GLY A 25 -5.29 0.42 4.12
N VAL A 26 -3.96 0.39 4.04
CA VAL A 26 -3.20 0.98 2.94
C VAL A 26 -2.27 -0.06 2.32
N TYR A 27 -2.30 -0.18 0.99
CA TYR A 27 -1.36 -0.98 0.22
C TYR A 27 -0.35 -0.04 -0.45
N CYS A 28 0.93 -0.22 -0.17
CA CYS A 28 2.01 0.61 -0.67
C CYS A 28 2.88 -0.15 -1.64
N ASP A 29 2.92 0.33 -2.89
CA ASP A 29 3.72 -0.23 -3.97
C ASP A 29 4.88 0.70 -4.37
N PRO A 30 6.06 0.17 -4.73
CA PRO A 30 7.14 0.97 -5.32
C PRO A 30 6.88 1.34 -6.79
N LEU A 31 5.95 0.65 -7.44
CA LEU A 31 5.68 0.80 -8.86
C LEU A 31 4.22 1.17 -9.07
N ARG A 32 4.02 2.24 -9.84
CA ARG A 32 2.69 2.70 -10.22
C ARG A 32 1.87 1.58 -10.88
N LEU A 33 2.49 0.79 -11.74
CA LEU A 33 1.79 -0.29 -12.44
C LEU A 33 1.13 -1.29 -11.47
N LEU A 34 1.82 -1.64 -10.38
CA LEU A 34 1.32 -2.56 -9.36
C LEU A 34 0.19 -1.92 -8.55
N ALA A 35 0.32 -0.66 -8.13
CA ALA A 35 -0.75 0.05 -7.44
C ALA A 35 -2.05 0.09 -8.26
N HIS A 36 -1.93 0.28 -9.58
CA HIS A 36 -3.07 0.24 -10.49
C HIS A 36 -3.66 -1.17 -10.66
N GLU A 37 -2.82 -2.21 -10.70
CA GLU A 37 -3.27 -3.60 -10.78
C GLU A 37 -4.10 -3.97 -9.55
N ILE A 38 -3.61 -3.62 -8.36
CA ILE A 38 -4.33 -3.85 -7.09
C ILE A 38 -5.63 -3.06 -7.07
N PHE A 39 -5.61 -1.78 -7.44
CA PHE A 39 -6.82 -0.96 -7.53
C PHE A 39 -7.86 -1.59 -8.47
N ASN A 40 -7.46 -2.03 -9.66
CA ASN A 40 -8.38 -2.65 -10.63
C ASN A 40 -8.95 -3.98 -10.10
N ARG A 41 -8.16 -4.75 -9.34
CA ARG A 41 -8.60 -5.98 -8.69
C ARG A 41 -9.64 -5.76 -7.60
N PHE A 42 -9.50 -4.69 -6.81
CA PHE A 42 -10.52 -4.32 -5.82
C PHE A 42 -11.76 -3.69 -6.46
N LYS A 43 -11.56 -2.89 -7.50
CA LYS A 43 -12.64 -2.30 -8.29
C LYS A 43 -13.50 -3.38 -8.96
N SER A 44 -12.91 -4.47 -9.46
CA SER A 44 -13.67 -5.58 -10.05
C SER A 44 -14.45 -6.40 -9.01
N LYS A 45 -14.08 -6.31 -7.74
CA LYS A 45 -14.79 -6.91 -6.60
C LYS A 45 -15.87 -6.01 -6.00
N ASP A 46 -16.10 -4.83 -6.60
CA ASP A 46 -17.04 -3.80 -6.10
C ASP A 46 -16.74 -3.34 -4.66
N VAL A 47 -15.46 -3.43 -4.26
CA VAL A 47 -15.02 -2.93 -2.95
C VAL A 47 -14.66 -1.45 -3.08
N PRO A 48 -15.18 -0.56 -2.23
CA PRO A 48 -14.75 0.84 -2.19
C PRO A 48 -13.26 0.91 -1.93
N TYR A 49 -12.50 1.42 -2.91
CA TYR A 49 -11.05 1.43 -2.87
C TYR A 49 -10.53 2.71 -3.51
N ASN A 50 -9.57 3.38 -2.85
CA ASN A 50 -8.94 4.60 -3.37
C ASN A 50 -7.61 4.27 -4.06
N LEU A 51 -7.25 5.06 -5.06
CA LEU A 51 -5.91 5.03 -5.68
C LEU A 51 -5.24 6.40 -5.52
N VAL A 52 -4.04 6.41 -4.95
CA VAL A 52 -3.27 7.64 -4.72
C VAL A 52 -1.85 7.46 -5.27
N THR A 53 -1.57 8.13 -6.37
CA THR A 53 -0.24 8.18 -6.99
C THR A 53 0.15 9.64 -7.20
N VAL A 54 1.40 9.90 -7.58
CA VAL A 54 1.89 11.26 -7.85
C VAL A 54 1.09 11.93 -8.97
N GLU A 55 0.76 11.18 -10.01
CA GLU A 55 0.08 11.68 -11.22
C GLU A 55 -1.45 11.58 -11.13
N GLU A 56 -1.97 10.57 -10.41
CA GLU A 56 -3.40 10.28 -10.36
C GLU A 56 -3.88 10.04 -8.93
N ARG A 57 -4.94 10.76 -8.54
CA ARG A 57 -5.68 10.53 -7.29
C ARG A 57 -7.14 10.22 -7.61
N ARG A 58 -7.55 8.98 -7.41
CA ARG A 58 -8.95 8.52 -7.45
C ARG A 58 -9.41 8.27 -6.03
N GLU A 59 -9.92 9.32 -5.42
CA GLU A 59 -10.56 9.25 -4.11
C GLU A 59 -12.08 9.36 -4.32
N LEU A 60 -12.85 8.41 -3.77
CA LEU A 60 -14.30 8.49 -3.81
C LEU A 60 -14.75 9.61 -2.86
N LYS A 61 -15.14 10.75 -3.42
CA LYS A 61 -15.58 11.92 -2.64
C LYS A 61 -16.90 11.63 -1.93
N GLY A 62 -16.97 11.93 -0.64
CA GLY A 62 -18.18 11.81 0.18
C GLY A 62 -18.40 10.45 0.85
N ILE A 63 -17.53 9.48 0.61
CA ILE A 63 -17.53 8.18 1.29
C ILE A 63 -16.19 8.03 2.02
N ASN A 64 -16.21 7.67 3.30
CA ASN A 64 -14.97 7.33 4.00
C ASN A 64 -14.52 5.97 3.49
N VAL A 65 -13.65 5.96 2.47
CA VAL A 65 -13.15 4.72 1.88
C VAL A 65 -12.10 4.12 2.82
N PRO A 66 -12.35 2.89 3.32
CA PRO A 66 -11.47 2.27 4.30
C PRO A 66 -10.12 1.86 3.72
N LEU A 67 -10.09 1.52 2.43
CA LEU A 67 -8.93 0.92 1.78
C LEU A 67 -8.35 1.83 0.69
N THR A 68 -7.02 1.91 0.65
CA THR A 68 -6.29 2.74 -0.32
C THR A 68 -5.08 2.00 -0.89
N SER A 69 -4.87 2.01 -2.20
CA SER A 69 -3.57 1.72 -2.82
C SER A 69 -2.85 3.03 -3.08
N SER A 70 -1.60 3.13 -2.62
CA SER A 70 -0.75 4.26 -2.93
C SER A 70 0.63 3.83 -3.37
N THR A 71 1.32 4.70 -4.11
CA THR A 71 2.77 4.53 -4.22
C THR A 71 3.44 4.91 -2.90
N ILE A 72 4.63 4.37 -2.64
CA ILE A 72 5.37 4.61 -1.39
C ILE A 72 5.62 6.09 -1.14
N GLU A 73 5.79 6.89 -2.20
CA GLU A 73 6.05 8.33 -2.13
C GLU A 73 4.82 9.16 -1.73
N MET A 74 3.62 8.59 -1.87
CA MET A 74 2.33 9.29 -1.70
C MET A 74 1.51 8.75 -0.53
N ILE A 75 2.10 7.90 0.30
CA ILE A 75 1.43 7.34 1.48
C ILE A 75 1.02 8.46 2.44
N ASN A 76 -0.22 8.43 2.92
CA ASN A 76 -0.70 9.38 3.93
C ASN A 76 -0.36 8.87 5.33
N LEU A 77 0.70 9.39 5.92
CA LEU A 77 1.18 9.01 7.25
C LEU A 77 0.32 9.52 8.41
N GLN A 78 -0.55 10.50 8.16
CA GLN A 78 -1.45 11.02 9.20
C GLN A 78 -2.71 10.18 9.34
N LYS A 79 -3.00 9.30 8.36
CA LYS A 79 -4.16 8.42 8.40
C LYS A 79 -3.81 7.15 9.19
N GLN A 80 -4.41 7.00 10.36
CA GLN A 80 -4.36 5.74 11.08
C GLN A 80 -5.15 4.67 10.32
N VAL A 81 -4.54 3.50 10.14
CA VAL A 81 -5.14 2.34 9.48
C VAL A 81 -4.84 1.10 10.30
N ASP A 82 -5.74 0.11 10.25
CA ASP A 82 -5.56 -1.14 10.99
C ASP A 82 -4.46 -2.01 10.36
N VAL A 83 -4.34 -1.96 9.02
CA VAL A 83 -3.37 -2.76 8.27
C VAL A 83 -2.66 -1.90 7.23
N ALA A 84 -1.34 -1.79 7.35
CA ALA A 84 -0.48 -1.25 6.30
C ALA A 84 0.31 -2.39 5.66
N VAL A 85 0.13 -2.57 4.36
CA VAL A 85 0.92 -3.49 3.54
C VAL A 85 1.93 -2.68 2.76
N ILE A 86 3.18 -3.09 2.82
CA ILE A 86 4.26 -2.48 2.07
C ILE A 86 4.91 -3.59 1.24
N ASP A 87 4.69 -3.55 -0.07
CA ASP A 87 5.22 -4.55 -0.98
C ASP A 87 6.63 -4.15 -1.45
N GLU A 88 7.49 -5.14 -1.71
CA GLU A 88 8.87 -4.92 -2.17
C GLU A 88 9.78 -4.10 -1.21
N LEU A 89 9.70 -4.39 0.10
CA LEU A 89 10.63 -3.85 1.13
C LEU A 89 12.13 -4.02 0.78
N LEU A 90 12.46 -4.97 -0.10
CA LEU A 90 13.83 -5.19 -0.59
C LEU A 90 14.39 -4.02 -1.41
N MET A 91 13.54 -3.13 -1.93
CA MET A 91 13.93 -1.89 -2.61
C MET A 91 14.55 -0.84 -1.68
N ILE A 92 14.60 -1.07 -0.35
CA ILE A 92 15.36 -0.26 0.62
C ILE A 92 16.83 -0.05 0.19
N SER A 93 17.42 -1.01 -0.52
CA SER A 93 18.83 -0.93 -0.95
C SER A 93 19.06 -0.06 -2.18
N ASP A 94 17.99 0.41 -2.83
CA ASP A 94 18.08 1.31 -3.99
C ASP A 94 18.30 2.75 -3.52
N GLN A 95 19.52 3.28 -3.72
CA GLN A 95 19.93 4.62 -3.27
C GLN A 95 19.05 5.76 -3.81
N GLN A 96 18.36 5.59 -4.96
CA GLN A 96 17.50 6.64 -5.51
C GLN A 96 16.13 6.71 -4.84
N ARG A 97 15.62 5.57 -4.38
CA ARG A 97 14.28 5.46 -3.77
C ARG A 97 14.35 5.31 -2.25
N GLY A 98 15.54 5.01 -1.72
CA GLY A 98 15.82 4.77 -0.30
C GLY A 98 15.39 5.92 0.61
N TRP A 99 15.23 7.15 0.09
CA TRP A 99 14.66 8.24 0.89
C TRP A 99 13.24 7.88 1.33
N ALA A 100 12.31 7.56 0.41
CA ALA A 100 10.92 7.19 0.74
C ALA A 100 10.82 5.99 1.71
N TRP A 101 11.78 5.06 1.63
CA TRP A 101 11.84 3.87 2.47
C TRP A 101 12.54 4.07 3.82
N ALA A 102 13.44 5.05 3.94
CA ALA A 102 14.02 5.46 5.23
C ALA A 102 12.92 6.01 6.17
N TRP A 103 11.85 6.58 5.62
CA TRP A 103 10.67 7.01 6.38
C TRP A 103 9.87 5.82 6.92
N THR A 104 9.79 4.68 6.20
CA THR A 104 9.15 3.45 6.68
C THR A 104 9.84 2.90 7.94
N HIS A 105 11.16 3.00 8.01
CA HIS A 105 11.92 2.62 9.21
C HIS A 105 11.66 3.57 10.39
N ALA A 106 11.45 4.87 10.14
CA ALA A 106 11.07 5.82 11.19
C ALA A 106 9.66 5.55 11.75
N ILE A 107 8.75 5.02 10.93
CA ILE A 107 7.36 4.71 11.31
C ILE A 107 7.27 3.38 12.09
N LEU A 108 8.13 2.40 11.83
CA LEU A 108 8.21 1.15 12.60
C LEU A 108 9.05 1.28 13.89
N GLY A 109 9.71 2.42 14.09
CA GLY A 109 10.62 2.68 15.21
C GLY A 109 10.10 3.64 16.28
N ALA A 110 8.82 4.05 16.22
CA ALA A 110 8.19 4.92 17.22
C ALA A 110 6.97 4.25 17.87
#